data_AF-A0A7M5VAZ1-F1
#
_entry.id   AF-A0A7M5VAZ1-F1
#
_cell.length_a   1.000
_cell.length_b   1.000
_cell.length_c   1.000
_cell.angle_alpha   90.00
_cell.angle_beta   90.00
_cell.angle_gamma   90.00
#
_symmetry.space_group_name_H-M   'P 1'
#
loop_
_entity.id
_entity.type
_entity.pdbx_description
1 polymer ?
#
loop_
_entity_poly.entity_id
_entity_poly.type
_entity_poly.pdbx_seq_one_letter_code
_entity_poly.pdbx_strand_id
1 'polypeptide(L)'
;FTNFIYFKLHRSIEDGDSYAANFLIKQGADVKAITSDKNETTLHLAASFQPISVRAGSGKIASREDMAGVCRLLLDYGVNINSVDVSGKTAIHRSIESKMEDVLSVLLADKK
;
A
#
# COMPACT_ATOMS: atom_id res chain seq x y z
N PHE A 1 22.08 -0.45 7.83
CA PHE A 1 21.37 -1.74 7.65
C PHE A 1 19.84 -1.61 7.70
N THR A 2 19.27 -0.44 7.39
CA THR A 2 17.83 -0.16 7.49
C THR A 2 17.05 -0.46 6.20
N ASN A 3 17.72 -0.51 5.04
CA ASN A 3 17.07 -0.76 3.73
C ASN A 3 16.30 -2.09 3.60
N PHE A 4 16.66 -3.10 4.39
CA PHE A 4 16.09 -4.44 4.22
C PHE A 4 14.67 -4.58 4.78
N ILE A 5 14.30 -3.77 5.77
CA ILE A 5 12.96 -3.83 6.40
C ILE A 5 11.96 -2.98 5.61
N TYR A 6 12.38 -1.83 5.10
CA TYR A 6 11.57 -0.96 4.23
C TYR A 6 11.10 -1.69 2.98
N PHE A 7 12.07 -2.30 2.28
CA PHE A 7 11.82 -3.07 1.07
C PHE A 7 10.82 -4.22 1.29
N LYS A 8 10.81 -4.84 2.49
CA LYS A 8 9.94 -5.97 2.79
C LYS A 8 8.46 -5.59 2.89
N LEU A 9 8.13 -4.41 3.44
CA LEU A 9 6.73 -3.97 3.51
C LEU A 9 6.21 -3.60 2.11
N HIS A 10 6.98 -2.85 1.32
CA HIS A 10 6.63 -2.55 -0.08
C HIS A 10 6.42 -3.85 -0.88
N ARG A 11 7.36 -4.78 -0.80
CA ARG A 11 7.29 -6.09 -1.46
C ARG A 11 6.04 -6.88 -1.08
N SER A 12 5.65 -6.90 0.19
CA SER A 12 4.44 -7.61 0.63
C SER A 12 3.16 -7.04 0.04
N ILE A 13 3.09 -5.73 -0.20
CA ILE A 13 1.95 -5.08 -0.84
C ILE A 13 1.94 -5.39 -2.35
N GLU A 14 3.10 -5.34 -3.01
CA GLU A 14 3.25 -5.70 -4.43
C GLU A 14 2.89 -7.17 -4.70
N ASP A 15 3.34 -8.07 -3.84
CA ASP A 15 3.07 -9.51 -3.94
C ASP A 15 1.61 -9.87 -3.55
N GLY A 16 0.86 -8.90 -3.00
CA GLY A 16 -0.50 -9.11 -2.51
C GLY A 16 -0.58 -9.97 -1.25
N ASP A 17 0.46 -9.98 -0.42
CA ASP A 17 0.48 -10.63 0.88
C ASP A 17 0.02 -9.65 1.97
N SER A 18 -1.30 -9.49 2.08
CA SER A 18 -1.92 -8.63 3.10
C SER A 18 -1.62 -9.11 4.53
N TYR A 19 -1.37 -10.40 4.73
CA TYR A 19 -1.02 -10.94 6.05
C TYR A 19 0.37 -10.48 6.47
N ALA A 20 1.37 -10.64 5.61
CA ALA A 20 2.72 -10.17 5.86
C ALA A 20 2.75 -8.64 6.03
N ALA A 21 2.02 -7.90 5.18
CA ALA A 21 1.91 -6.44 5.30
C ALA A 21 1.36 -6.03 6.67
N ASN A 22 0.24 -6.62 7.09
CA ASN A 22 -0.36 -6.33 8.39
C ASN A 22 0.55 -6.71 9.56
N PHE A 23 1.23 -7.86 9.47
CA PHE A 23 2.17 -8.28 10.49
C PHE A 23 3.33 -7.30 10.63
N LEU A 24 3.93 -6.88 9.51
CA LEU A 24 5.03 -5.92 9.49
C LEU A 24 4.62 -4.56 10.07
N ILE A 25 3.46 -4.03 9.68
CA ILE A 25 2.93 -2.77 10.23
C ILE A 25 2.79 -2.88 11.75
N LYS A 26 2.21 -3.97 12.25
CA LYS A 26 2.04 -4.21 13.71
C LYS A 26 3.35 -4.38 14.45
N GLN A 27 4.40 -4.88 13.79
CA GLN A 27 5.75 -4.98 14.36
C GLN A 27 6.51 -3.64 14.36
N GLY A 28 5.87 -2.54 13.95
CA GLY A 28 6.51 -1.22 13.90
C GLY A 28 7.42 -1.06 12.68
N ALA A 29 7.13 -1.76 11.58
CA ALA A 29 7.77 -1.45 10.31
C ALA A 29 7.55 0.04 9.98
N ASP A 30 8.58 0.68 9.43
CA ASP A 30 8.50 2.08 9.07
C ASP A 30 7.58 2.27 7.86
N VAL A 31 6.35 2.66 8.17
CA VAL A 31 5.29 2.92 7.20
C VAL A 31 5.54 4.18 6.37
N LYS A 32 6.47 5.05 6.79
CA LYS A 32 6.83 6.29 6.09
C LYS A 32 7.92 6.10 5.04
N ALA A 33 8.41 4.88 4.88
CA ALA A 33 9.41 4.56 3.87
C ALA A 33 8.88 4.79 2.45
N ILE A 34 9.76 5.36 1.62
CA ILE A 34 9.56 5.63 0.20
C ILE A 34 10.37 4.64 -0.65
N THR A 35 9.86 4.28 -1.83
CA THR A 35 10.64 3.52 -2.80
C THR A 35 11.75 4.39 -3.39
N SER A 36 12.92 3.78 -3.65
CA SER A 36 14.08 4.54 -4.15
C SER A 36 13.98 4.95 -5.62
N ASP A 37 13.10 4.30 -6.38
CA ASP A 37 12.94 4.50 -7.83
C ASP A 37 11.87 5.55 -8.17
N LYS A 38 10.75 5.56 -7.45
CA LYS A 38 9.59 6.40 -7.75
C LYS A 38 9.14 7.29 -6.58
N ASN A 39 9.87 7.27 -5.47
CA ASN A 39 9.50 7.99 -4.26
C ASN A 39 8.08 7.62 -3.78
N GLU A 40 7.65 6.37 -4.04
CA GLU A 40 6.30 5.91 -3.72
C GLU A 40 6.25 5.52 -2.25
N THR A 41 5.26 6.03 -1.51
CA THR A 41 4.97 5.55 -0.17
C THR A 41 4.21 4.22 -0.23
N THR A 42 4.12 3.52 0.91
CA THR A 42 3.26 2.33 1.07
C THR A 42 1.80 2.57 0.67
N LEU A 43 1.27 3.78 0.88
CA LEU A 43 -0.07 4.16 0.40
C LEU A 43 -0.17 4.25 -1.12
N HIS A 44 0.88 4.69 -1.83
CA HIS A 44 0.87 4.71 -3.31
C HIS A 44 0.81 3.29 -3.87
N LEU A 45 1.57 2.36 -3.28
CA LEU A 45 1.57 0.96 -3.69
C LEU A 45 0.22 0.31 -3.41
N ALA A 46 -0.33 0.52 -2.21
CA ALA A 46 -1.64 -0.03 -1.86
C ALA A 46 -2.77 0.56 -2.72
N ALA A 47 -2.66 1.83 -3.14
CA ALA A 47 -3.59 2.50 -4.04
C ALA A 47 -3.39 2.15 -5.53
N SER A 48 -2.27 1.54 -5.90
CA SER A 48 -2.00 1.04 -7.26
C SER A 48 -2.07 -0.48 -7.35
N PHE A 49 -2.44 -1.15 -6.27
CA PHE A 49 -2.54 -2.60 -6.19
C PHE A 49 -3.60 -3.15 -7.14
N GLN A 50 -3.16 -3.95 -8.10
CA GLN A 50 -4.05 -4.69 -8.97
C GLN A 50 -3.88 -6.18 -8.67
N PRO A 51 -4.92 -6.88 -8.19
CA PRO A 51 -4.83 -8.32 -8.02
C PRO A 51 -4.62 -8.94 -9.39
N ILE A 52 -3.43 -9.49 -9.63
CA ILE A 52 -3.14 -10.20 -10.87
C ILE A 52 -4.03 -11.44 -10.88
N SER A 53 -4.92 -11.55 -11.86
CA SER A 53 -5.72 -12.75 -12.10
C SER A 53 -4.84 -13.85 -12.71
N VAL A 54 -3.81 -14.30 -11.99
CA VAL A 54 -3.03 -15.47 -12.43
C VAL A 54 -3.84 -16.72 -12.10
N ARG A 55 -4.01 -17.56 -13.13
CA ARG A 55 -4.63 -18.87 -13.09
C ARG A 55 -4.28 -19.61 -11.79
N ALA A 56 -5.31 -20.19 -11.17
CA ALA A 56 -5.26 -21.15 -10.08
C ALA A 56 -3.93 -21.93 -10.00
N GLY A 57 -3.05 -21.56 -9.07
CA GLY A 57 -1.79 -22.27 -8.89
C GLY A 57 -0.78 -21.63 -7.92
N SER A 58 -0.79 -20.30 -7.75
CA SER A 58 0.20 -19.59 -6.91
C SER A 58 -0.45 -18.72 -5.84
N GLY A 59 -0.62 -19.27 -4.64
CA GLY A 59 -0.90 -18.51 -3.40
C GLY A 59 -2.24 -17.77 -3.36
N LYS A 60 -2.72 -17.48 -2.15
CA LYS A 60 -3.87 -16.60 -1.94
C LYS A 60 -3.41 -15.16 -2.22
N ILE A 61 -3.82 -14.59 -3.35
CA ILE A 61 -3.55 -13.19 -3.68
C ILE A 61 -4.56 -12.34 -2.91
N ALA A 62 -4.10 -11.28 -2.24
CA ALA A 62 -4.99 -10.34 -1.55
C ALA A 62 -6.06 -9.82 -2.51
N SER A 63 -7.30 -9.78 -2.01
CA SER A 63 -8.37 -9.05 -2.68
C SER A 63 -8.15 -7.54 -2.55
N ARG A 64 -8.91 -6.76 -3.34
CA ARG A 64 -8.90 -5.29 -3.20
C ARG A 64 -9.35 -4.84 -1.81
N GLU A 65 -10.27 -5.59 -1.20
CA GLU A 65 -10.75 -5.34 0.16
C GLU A 65 -9.66 -5.59 1.21
N ASP A 66 -8.88 -6.68 1.05
CA ASP A 66 -7.74 -6.97 1.92
C ASP A 66 -6.74 -5.81 1.88
N MET A 67 -6.47 -5.27 0.69
CA MET A 67 -5.56 -4.13 0.53
C MET A 67 -6.14 -2.84 1.07
N ALA A 68 -7.46 -2.62 0.97
CA ALA A 68 -8.13 -1.53 1.67
C ALA A 68 -8.01 -1.65 3.20
N GLY A 69 -8.00 -2.88 3.73
CA GLY A 69 -7.69 -3.16 5.13
C GLY A 69 -6.26 -2.76 5.52
N VAL A 70 -5.27 -3.09 4.68
CA VAL A 70 -3.88 -2.65 4.86
C VAL A 70 -3.78 -1.12 4.81
N CYS A 71 -4.47 -0.46 3.88
CA CYS A 71 -4.55 1.01 3.82
C CYS A 71 -5.07 1.63 5.11
N ARG A 72 -6.15 1.09 5.70
CA ARG A 72 -6.69 1.56 6.98
C ARG A 72 -5.64 1.49 8.09
N LEU A 73 -4.92 0.36 8.18
CA LEU A 73 -3.85 0.21 9.17
C LEU A 73 -2.69 1.17 8.93
N LEU A 74 -2.29 1.41 7.68
CA LEU A 74 -1.25 2.39 7.37
C LEU A 74 -1.66 3.81 7.83
N LEU A 75 -2.92 4.18 7.63
CA LEU A 75 -3.46 5.47 8.07
C LEU A 75 -3.50 5.58 9.60
N ASP A 76 -3.93 4.52 10.30
CA ASP A 76 -3.92 4.47 11.77
C ASP A 76 -2.52 4.68 12.37
N TYR A 77 -1.47 4.28 11.64
CA TYR A 77 -0.07 4.46 12.04
C TYR A 77 0.52 5.82 11.63
N GLY A 78 -0.32 6.76 11.17
CA GLY A 78 0.06 8.15 10.91
C GLY A 78 0.92 8.34 9.66
N VAL A 79 0.69 7.55 8.61
CA VAL A 79 1.27 7.81 7.29
C VAL A 79 0.73 9.12 6.73
N ASN A 80 1.60 9.92 6.13
CA ASN A 80 1.19 11.14 5.46
C ASN A 80 0.41 10.82 4.17
N ILE A 81 -0.89 11.04 4.21
CA ILE A 81 -1.80 10.84 3.06
C ILE A 81 -1.50 11.80 1.89
N ASN A 82 -0.91 12.96 2.18
CA ASN A 82 -0.60 14.00 1.22
C ASN A 82 0.82 13.88 0.62
N SER A 83 1.56 12.83 0.97
CA SER A 83 2.84 12.57 0.31
C SER A 83 2.63 12.39 -1.19
N VAL A 84 3.54 12.97 -1.97
CA VAL A 84 3.55 12.88 -3.43
C VAL A 84 4.71 12.01 -3.90
N ASP A 85 4.47 11.22 -4.94
CA ASP A 85 5.50 10.47 -5.66
C ASP A 85 6.33 11.36 -6.60
N VAL A 86 7.27 10.79 -7.36
CA VAL A 86 8.10 11.53 -8.34
C VAL A 86 7.30 12.21 -9.45
N SER A 87 6.06 11.77 -9.69
CA SER A 87 5.15 12.37 -10.68
C SER A 87 4.28 13.48 -10.07
N GLY A 88 4.48 13.82 -8.79
CA GLY A 88 3.65 14.79 -8.07
C GLY A 88 2.27 14.24 -7.71
N LYS A 89 2.04 12.92 -7.80
CA LYS A 89 0.75 12.29 -7.52
C LYS A 89 0.73 11.80 -6.08
N THR A 90 -0.41 11.97 -5.42
CA THR A 90 -0.67 11.36 -4.10
C THR A 90 -1.27 9.96 -4.23
N ALA A 91 -1.40 9.24 -3.11
CA ALA A 91 -2.07 7.95 -3.08
C ALA A 91 -3.52 8.02 -3.63
N ILE A 92 -4.23 9.13 -3.39
CA ILE A 92 -5.57 9.34 -3.96
C ILE A 92 -5.53 9.37 -5.49
N HIS A 93 -4.58 10.10 -6.08
CA HIS A 93 -4.43 10.13 -7.55
C HIS A 93 -4.20 8.72 -8.11
N ARG A 94 -3.33 7.93 -7.45
CA ARG A 94 -3.05 6.54 -7.86
C ARG A 94 -4.27 5.62 -7.75
N SER A 95 -5.08 5.79 -6.72
CA SER A 95 -6.30 4.99 -6.52
C SER A 95 -7.34 5.23 -7.63
N ILE A 96 -7.43 6.47 -8.12
CA ILE A 96 -8.32 6.84 -9.22
C ILE A 96 -7.78 6.25 -10.54
N GLU A 97 -6.49 6.41 -10.82
CA GLU A 97 -5.85 5.86 -12.03
C GLU A 97 -5.98 4.34 -12.12
N SER A 98 -5.87 3.67 -10.97
CA SER A 98 -5.91 2.20 -10.87
C SER A 98 -7.32 1.64 -10.67
N LYS A 99 -8.35 2.50 -10.60
CA LYS A 99 -9.75 2.14 -10.34
C LYS A 99 -9.92 1.31 -9.06
N MET A 100 -9.18 1.66 -8.01
CA MET A 100 -9.26 1.05 -6.69
C MET A 100 -10.28 1.79 -5.82
N GLU A 101 -11.56 1.55 -6.08
CA GLU A 101 -12.65 2.22 -5.35
C GLU A 101 -12.62 1.91 -3.84
N ASP A 102 -12.26 0.69 -3.46
CA ASP A 102 -12.16 0.27 -2.06
C ASP A 102 -11.11 1.10 -1.29
N VAL A 103 -9.92 1.26 -1.87
CA VAL A 103 -8.84 2.06 -1.29
C VAL A 103 -9.17 3.54 -1.35
N LEU A 104 -9.76 4.02 -2.46
CA LEU A 104 -10.22 5.40 -2.58
C LEU A 104 -11.23 5.74 -1.48
N SER A 105 -12.18 4.86 -1.18
CA SER A 105 -13.17 5.07 -0.13
C SER A 105 -12.53 5.23 1.25
N VAL A 106 -11.48 4.44 1.53
CA VAL A 106 -10.69 4.53 2.76
C VAL A 106 -9.94 5.85 2.86
N LEU A 107 -9.25 6.24 1.78
CA LEU A 107 -8.50 7.51 1.74
C LEU A 107 -9.41 8.73 1.85
N LEU A 108 -10.63 8.67 1.29
CA LEU A 108 -11.62 9.74 1.41
C LEU A 108 -12.28 9.83 2.79
N ALA A 109 -12.38 8.70 3.49
CA ALA A 109 -12.93 8.65 4.84
C ALA A 109 -11.99 9.28 5.87
N ASP A 110 -10.67 9.20 5.66
CA ASP A 110 -9.66 9.71 6.59
C ASP A 110 -9.03 11.04 6.13
N LYS A 111 -9.85 12.09 6.04
CA LYS A 111 -9.42 13.49 5.75
C LYS A 111 -8.82 14.19 6.98
N LYS A 112 -7.90 13.55 7.69
CA LYS A 112 -7.20 14.20 8.82
C LYS A 112 -6.06 15.11 8.37
#